data_AF-A0AAD6HE65-F1
#
_entry.id   AF-A0AAD6HE65-F1
#
_cell.length_a   1.000
_cell.length_b   1.000
_cell.length_c   1.000
_cell.angle_alpha   90.00
_cell.angle_beta   90.00
_cell.angle_gamma   90.00
#
_symmetry.space_group_name_H-M   'P 1'
#
loop_
_entity.id
_entity.type
_entity.pdbx_description
1 polymer ?
#
loop_
_entity_poly.entity_id
_entity_poly.type
_entity_poly.pdbx_seq_one_letter_code
_entity_poly.pdbx_strand_id
1 'polypeptide(L)'
;MEQGLSKTARKKEGGFNRVFIFTMDDGLRVVARLPFTFAGPAKLTTAFEVATMQYLQRNTSIPIPKILDWSDDATNCIGSEYTVMEHVAGIQLHQKWPYMSGDQK
;
A
#
# COMPACT_ATOMS: atom_id res chain seq x y z
N MET A 1 21.45 4.89 -12.49
CA MET A 1 20.35 4.76 -11.53
C MET A 1 20.53 3.42 -10.85
N GLU A 2 21.09 3.43 -9.65
CA GLU A 2 21.30 2.22 -8.84
C GLU A 2 19.95 1.57 -8.56
N GLN A 3 19.79 0.32 -8.98
CA GLN A 3 18.66 -0.50 -8.57
C GLN A 3 18.86 -0.79 -7.08
N GLY A 4 18.13 -0.09 -6.21
CA GLY A 4 18.14 -0.35 -4.78
C GLY A 4 17.75 -1.80 -4.55
N LEU A 5 18.72 -2.62 -4.14
CA LEU A 5 18.50 -4.03 -3.88
C LEU A 5 17.59 -4.13 -2.65
N SER A 6 16.50 -4.90 -2.76
CA SER A 6 15.66 -5.16 -1.59
C SER A 6 16.33 -6.22 -0.72
N LYS A 7 16.66 -5.84 0.51
CA LYS A 7 17.23 -6.73 1.52
C LYS A 7 16.26 -7.82 1.94
N THR A 8 14.98 -7.46 2.11
CA THR A 8 13.93 -8.41 2.49
C THR A 8 12.56 -7.99 1.93
N ALA A 9 11.74 -8.97 1.59
CA ALA A 9 10.35 -8.76 1.17
C ALA A 9 9.40 -9.59 2.04
N ARG A 10 8.40 -8.95 2.64
CA ARG A 10 7.34 -9.62 3.40
C ARG A 10 6.02 -9.54 2.65
N LYS A 11 5.42 -10.69 2.37
CA LYS A 11 4.07 -10.80 1.82
C LYS A 11 3.01 -10.75 2.93
N LYS A 12 1.92 -10.03 2.67
CA LYS A 12 0.67 -10.04 3.43
C LYS A 12 -0.49 -10.14 2.45
N GLU A 13 -1.56 -10.82 2.83
CA GLU A 13 -2.77 -10.92 2.01
C GLU A 13 -3.98 -10.52 2.85
N GLY A 14 -4.88 -9.74 2.24
CA GLY A 14 -6.20 -9.45 2.77
C GLY A 14 -7.27 -10.04 1.85
N GLY A 15 -8.52 -9.61 2.03
CA GLY A 15 -9.62 -10.08 1.17
C GLY A 15 -9.55 -9.58 -0.28
N PHE A 16 -8.98 -8.39 -0.52
CA PHE A 16 -9.02 -7.73 -1.84
C PHE A 16 -7.65 -7.47 -2.46
N ASN A 17 -6.59 -7.55 -1.66
CA ASN A 17 -5.25 -7.16 -2.09
C ASN A 17 -4.20 -8.15 -1.57
N ARG A 18 -3.22 -8.43 -2.42
CA ARG A 18 -1.90 -8.93 -2.03
C ARG A 18 -0.97 -7.74 -1.81
N VAL A 19 -0.29 -7.71 -0.68
CA VAL A 19 0.58 -6.60 -0.28
C VAL A 19 1.98 -7.11 0.00
N PHE A 20 2.97 -6.49 -0.62
CA PHE A 20 4.38 -6.74 -0.38
C PHE A 20 4.98 -5.53 0.33
N ILE A 21 5.70 -5.79 1.42
CA ILE A 21 6.47 -4.78 2.14
C ILE A 21 7.94 -5.09 1.88
N PHE A 22 8.58 -4.25 1.08
CA PHE A 22 10.00 -4.32 0.78
C PHE A 22 10.78 -3.47 1.78
N THR A 23 11.88 -4.00 2.27
CA THR A 23 12.89 -3.25 3.01
C THR A 23 14.13 -3.17 2.12
N MET A 24 14.55 -1.95 1.80
CA MET A 24 15.75 -1.66 1.01
C MET A 24 17.00 -1.72 1.91
N ASP A 25 18.18 -1.71 1.30
CA ASP A 25 19.45 -1.80 2.02
C ASP A 25 19.71 -0.61 2.96
N ASP A 26 19.20 0.57 2.62
CA ASP A 26 19.25 1.80 3.44
C ASP A 26 18.22 1.81 4.59
N GLY A 27 17.42 0.75 4.71
CA GLY A 27 16.36 0.62 5.71
C GLY A 27 15.04 1.27 5.32
N LEU A 28 14.95 1.94 4.16
CA LEU A 28 13.68 2.46 3.66
C LEU A 28 12.73 1.31 3.36
N ARG A 29 11.44 1.53 3.67
CA ARG A 29 10.39 0.55 3.43
C ARG A 29 9.39 1.06 2.42
N VAL A 30 9.07 0.21 1.46
CA VAL A 30 8.13 0.47 0.38
C VAL A 30 7.04 -0.59 0.39
N VAL A 31 5.81 -0.19 0.11
CA VAL A 31 4.66 -1.08 0.05
C VAL A 31 4.17 -1.16 -1.38
N ALA A 32 4.13 -2.37 -1.95
CA ALA A 32 3.44 -2.65 -3.20
C ALA A 32 2.11 -3.35 -2.91
N ARG A 33 1.02 -2.86 -3.48
CA ARG A 33 -0.33 -3.41 -3.38
C ARG A 33 -0.78 -3.86 -4.75
N LEU A 34 -1.24 -5.09 -4.86
CA LEU A 34 -1.80 -5.67 -6.07
C LEU A 34 -3.22 -6.15 -5.74
N PRO A 35 -4.26 -5.71 -6.46
CA PRO A 35 -5.62 -6.21 -6.27
C PRO A 35 -5.71 -7.68 -6.71
N PHE A 36 -6.63 -8.42 -6.11
CA PHE A 36 -7.01 -9.73 -6.64
C PHE A 36 -7.95 -9.57 -7.83
N THR A 37 -7.88 -10.51 -8.78
CA THR A 37 -8.66 -10.49 -10.04
C THR A 37 -10.18 -10.48 -9.84
N PHE A 38 -10.67 -10.90 -8.66
CA PHE A 38 -12.09 -10.87 -8.33
C PHE A 38 -12.54 -9.57 -7.64
N ALA A 39 -11.64 -8.62 -7.35
CA ALA A 39 -11.93 -7.38 -6.63
C ALA A 39 -12.73 -6.34 -7.46
N GLY A 40 -13.37 -6.76 -8.56
CA GLY A 40 -14.06 -5.91 -9.52
C GLY A 40 -13.16 -5.50 -10.70
N PRO A 41 -13.61 -4.58 -11.58
CA PRO A 41 -12.79 -4.06 -12.66
C PRO A 41 -11.52 -3.41 -12.08
N ALA A 42 -10.40 -4.12 -12.18
CA ALA A 42 -9.16 -3.77 -11.48
C ALA A 42 -8.58 -2.42 -11.95
N LYS A 43 -8.78 -2.08 -13.23
CA LYS A 43 -8.52 -0.75 -13.78
C LYS A 43 -9.23 0.38 -13.03
N LEU A 44 -10.55 0.26 -12.87
CA LEU A 44 -11.35 1.30 -12.22
C LEU A 44 -11.00 1.40 -10.74
N THR A 45 -10.92 0.26 -10.05
CA THR A 45 -10.67 0.25 -8.59
C THR A 45 -9.31 0.86 -8.24
N THR A 46 -8.23 0.50 -8.95
CA THR A 46 -6.89 1.04 -8.69
C THR A 46 -6.82 2.54 -8.97
N ALA A 47 -7.33 2.98 -10.12
CA ALA A 47 -7.36 4.40 -10.49
C ALA A 47 -8.20 5.24 -9.50
N PHE A 48 -9.36 4.73 -9.07
CA PHE A 48 -10.19 5.39 -8.06
C PHE A 48 -9.50 5.47 -6.70
N GLU A 49 -8.87 4.40 -6.22
CA GLU A 49 -8.12 4.41 -4.96
C GLU A 49 -7.02 5.48 -4.99
N VAL A 50 -6.24 5.54 -6.07
CA VAL A 50 -5.17 6.53 -6.24
C VAL A 50 -5.73 7.94 -6.30
N ALA A 51 -6.80 8.17 -7.06
CA ALA A 51 -7.44 9.49 -7.18
C ALA A 51 -7.99 9.96 -5.82
N THR A 52 -8.63 9.08 -5.05
CA THR A 52 -9.12 9.40 -3.70
C THR A 52 -7.97 9.73 -2.76
N MET A 53 -6.88 8.96 -2.76
CA MET A 53 -5.71 9.25 -1.94
C MET A 53 -5.11 10.63 -2.26
N GLN A 54 -4.95 10.95 -3.55
CA GLN A 54 -4.45 12.27 -3.98
C GLN A 54 -5.41 13.40 -3.61
N TYR A 55 -6.72 13.18 -3.71
CA TYR A 55 -7.72 14.16 -3.28
C TYR A 55 -7.60 14.42 -1.77
N LEU A 56 -7.50 13.38 -0.93
CA LEU A 56 -7.34 13.53 0.52
C LEU A 56 -6.04 14.24 0.89
N GLN A 57 -4.93 13.92 0.20
CA GLN A 57 -3.64 14.60 0.39
C GLN A 57 -3.72 16.10 0.11
N ARG A 58 -4.53 16.52 -0.87
CA ARG A 58 -4.67 17.93 -1.25
C ARG A 58 -5.64 18.71 -0.38
N ASN A 59 -6.67 18.04 0.12
CA ASN A 59 -7.82 18.71 0.75
C ASN A 59 -7.92 18.49 2.27
N THR A 60 -7.03 17.70 2.87
CA THR A 60 -7.08 17.39 4.30
C THR A 60 -5.68 17.39 4.92
N SER A 61 -5.62 17.52 6.25
CA SER A 61 -4.37 17.35 7.02
C SER A 61 -4.13 15.90 7.45
N ILE A 62 -4.90 14.94 6.93
CA ILE A 62 -4.75 13.52 7.28
C ILE A 62 -3.43 13.01 6.68
N PRO A 63 -2.58 12.32 7.47
CA PRO A 63 -1.35 11.75 6.94
C PRO A 63 -1.65 10.56 6.03
N ILE A 64 -1.68 10.80 4.72
CA ILE A 64 -1.84 9.78 3.68
C ILE A 64 -0.46 9.43 3.09
N PRO A 65 -0.07 8.15 3.01
CA PRO A 65 1.23 7.76 2.44
C PRO A 65 1.41 8.26 1.01
N LYS A 66 2.62 8.71 0.69
CA LYS A 66 2.94 9.16 -0.66
C LYS A 66 2.90 7.98 -1.63
N ILE A 67 2.22 8.18 -2.76
CA ILE A 67 2.23 7.24 -3.88
C ILE A 67 3.53 7.46 -4.63
N LEU A 68 4.30 6.40 -4.81
CA LEU A 68 5.61 6.42 -5.47
C LEU A 68 5.47 6.04 -6.95
N ASP A 69 4.63 5.04 -7.23
CA ASP A 69 4.30 4.59 -8.58
C ASP A 69 2.96 3.83 -8.56
N TRP A 70 2.27 3.72 -9.69
CA TRP A 70 1.06 2.90 -9.82
C TRP A 70 0.75 2.65 -11.30
N SER A 71 0.04 1.56 -11.58
CA SER A 71 -0.50 1.25 -12.90
C SER A 71 -1.86 0.57 -12.77
N ASP A 72 -2.82 1.03 -13.56
CA ASP A 72 -4.14 0.41 -13.72
C ASP A 72 -4.22 -0.47 -14.99
N ASP A 73 -3.10 -0.68 -15.66
CA ASP A 73 -2.99 -1.44 -16.90
C ASP A 73 -2.23 -2.74 -16.66
N ALA A 74 -2.95 -3.86 -16.65
CA ALA A 74 -2.37 -5.19 -16.47
C ALA A 74 -1.45 -5.65 -17.61
N THR A 75 -1.31 -4.90 -18.72
CA THR A 75 -0.33 -5.20 -19.79
C THR A 75 1.10 -4.82 -19.41
N ASN A 76 1.31 -4.22 -18.24
CA ASN A 76 2.63 -3.91 -17.71
C ASN A 76 3.46 -5.19 -17.43
N CYS A 77 4.75 -5.01 -17.10
CA CYS A 77 5.71 -6.11 -16.96
C CYS A 77 5.39 -7.13 -15.84
N ILE A 78 4.52 -6.79 -14.89
CA ILE A 78 4.10 -7.68 -13.80
C ILE A 78 2.75 -8.35 -14.05
N GLY A 79 2.07 -8.02 -15.16
CA GLY A 79 0.82 -8.67 -15.57
C GLY A 79 -0.39 -8.34 -14.69
N SER A 80 -0.34 -7.26 -13.91
CA SER A 80 -1.36 -6.90 -12.93
C SER A 80 -1.32 -5.41 -12.63
N GLU A 81 -2.47 -4.82 -12.31
CA GLU A 81 -2.54 -3.49 -11.69
C GLU A 81 -1.77 -3.48 -10.37
N TYR A 82 -1.25 -2.31 -10.01
CA TYR A 82 -0.52 -2.13 -8.77
C TYR A 82 -0.50 -0.68 -8.28
N THR A 83 -0.24 -0.53 -6.98
CA THR A 83 0.14 0.74 -6.36
C THR A 83 1.36 0.53 -5.49
N VAL A 84 2.42 1.30 -5.72
CA VAL A 84 3.63 1.39 -4.90
C VAL A 84 3.58 2.69 -4.10
N MET A 85 3.79 2.60 -2.79
CA MET A 85 3.69 3.74 -1.87
C MET A 85 4.66 3.62 -0.70
N GLU A 86 4.86 4.73 0.01
CA GLU A 86 5.63 4.76 1.24
C GLU A 86 5.03 3.84 2.32
N HIS A 87 5.90 3.20 3.10
CA HIS A 87 5.46 2.45 4.28
C HIS A 87 5.20 3.38 5.47
N VAL A 88 3.96 3.46 5.94
CA VAL A 88 3.61 4.19 7.17
C VAL A 88 4.01 3.39 8.40
N ALA A 89 4.81 4.00 9.28
CA ALA A 89 5.15 3.39 10.57
C ALA A 89 3.93 3.44 11.50
N GLY A 90 3.59 2.30 12.11
CA GLY A 90 2.47 2.22 13.05
C GLY A 90 2.14 0.79 13.46
N ILE A 91 1.18 0.68 14.38
CA ILE A 91 0.62 -0.60 14.84
C ILE A 91 -0.85 -0.61 14.44
N GLN A 92 -1.29 -1.70 13.83
CA GLN A 92 -2.70 -1.85 13.43
C GLN A 92 -3.57 -1.90 14.68
N LEU A 93 -4.69 -1.16 14.67
CA LEU A 93 -5.54 -1.00 15.86
C LEU A 93 -5.97 -2.35 16.45
N HIS A 94 -6.37 -3.33 15.64
CA HIS A 94 -6.78 -4.65 16.13
C HIS A 94 -5.69 -5.40 16.92
N GLN A 95 -4.41 -5.09 16.68
CA GLN A 95 -3.30 -5.67 17.45
C GLN A 95 -3.14 -4.98 18.79
N LYS A 96 -3.40 -3.68 18.84
CA LYS A 96 -3.25 -2.88 20.06
C LYS A 96 -4.49 -2.95 20.96
N TRP A 97 -5.68 -3.04 20.35
CA TRP A 97 -6.99 -2.99 21.00
C TRP A 97 -7.18 -3.91 22.21
N PRO A 98 -6.73 -5.18 22.20
CA PRO A 98 -6.85 -6.07 23.36
C PRO A 98 -6.11 -5.58 24.60
N TYR A 99 -5.06 -4.76 24.40
CA TYR A 99 -4.18 -4.25 25.45
C TYR A 99 -4.49 -2.81 25.86
N MET A 100 -5.56 -2.23 25.32
CA MET A 100 -5.98 -0.86 25.61
C MET A 100 -6.96 -0.82 26.81
N SER A 101 -6.76 0.16 27.69
CA SER A 101 -7.67 0.49 28.80
C SER A 101 -9.05 0.95 28.27
N GLY A 102 -10.08 0.95 29.12
CA GLY A 102 -11.43 1.37 28.73
C GLY A 102 -11.51 2.82 28.23
N ASP A 103 -10.69 3.68 28.80
CA ASP A 103 -10.47 5.09 28.47
C ASP A 103 -9.62 5.31 27.19
N GLN A 104 -9.01 4.25 26.66
CA GLN A 104 -8.22 4.29 25.43
C GLN A 104 -8.93 3.65 24.24
N LYS A 105 -9.92 2.78 24.51
CA LYS A 105 -10.78 2.15 23.48
C LYS A 105 -11.79 3.14 22.95
#